data_AF-A0A0N4W039-F1
#
_entry.id   AF-A0A0N4W039-F1
#
_cell.length_a   1.000
_cell.length_b   1.000
_cell.length_c   1.000
_cell.angle_alpha   90.00
_cell.angle_beta   90.00
_cell.angle_gamma   90.00
#
_symmetry.space_group_name_H-M   'P 1'
#
loop_
_entity.id
_entity.type
_entity.pdbx_description
1 polymer ?
#
loop_
_entity_poly.entity_id
_entity_poly.type
_entity_poly.pdbx_seq_one_letter_code
_entity_poly.pdbx_strand_id
1 'polypeptide(L)'
;MEMAMKDVRCTTLIGDVVYQPENKTNKRVWSRVKKVHGTILINGVTEERLRLPRGLVVHGWAPRVVRVTNNRILKYIGALLRIDVNGPEPWFWFYNNSKFCHTADMKKKIEEKINGKLEWNEDCCKFI
;
A
#
# COMPACT_ATOMS: atom_id res chain seq x y z
N MET A 1 11.89 2.81 -10.60
CA MET A 1 10.84 3.79 -10.96
C MET A 1 11.25 4.77 -12.07
N GLU A 2 12.54 5.10 -12.21
CA GLU A 2 13.02 6.12 -13.18
C GLU A 2 12.59 5.89 -14.63
N MET A 3 12.65 4.65 -15.14
CA MET A 3 12.21 4.36 -16.51
C MET A 3 10.72 4.67 -16.73
N ALA A 4 9.90 4.40 -15.73
CA ALA A 4 8.48 4.74 -15.79
C ALA A 4 8.26 6.25 -15.77
N MET A 5 9.20 7.08 -15.31
CA MET A 5 9.08 8.54 -15.43
C MET A 5 9.34 9.02 -16.86
N LYS A 6 10.22 8.31 -17.60
CA LYS A 6 10.62 8.66 -18.97
C LYS A 6 9.59 8.23 -20.02
N ASP A 7 8.93 7.07 -19.85
CA ASP A 7 7.87 6.61 -20.74
C ASP A 7 6.48 6.69 -20.08
N VAL A 8 5.63 7.57 -20.60
CA VAL A 8 4.27 7.78 -20.09
C VAL A 8 3.31 6.61 -20.33
N ARG A 9 3.67 5.68 -21.22
CA ARG A 9 2.88 4.48 -21.53
C ARG A 9 3.18 3.32 -20.58
N CYS A 10 4.19 3.46 -19.72
CA CYS A 10 4.55 2.43 -18.76
C CYS A 10 3.43 2.18 -17.75
N THR A 11 2.81 1.00 -17.81
CA THR A 11 1.77 0.54 -16.87
C THR A 11 2.27 -0.56 -15.91
N THR A 12 3.50 -1.03 -16.11
CA THR A 12 4.06 -2.17 -15.38
C THR A 12 5.38 -1.78 -14.75
N LEU A 13 5.54 -2.01 -13.45
CA LEU A 13 6.80 -1.84 -12.74
C LEU A 13 7.39 -3.20 -12.39
N ILE A 14 8.71 -3.29 -12.36
CA ILE A 14 9.46 -4.51 -12.05
C ILE A 14 10.49 -4.19 -10.96
N GLY A 15 10.60 -5.07 -9.97
CA GLY A 15 11.53 -5.00 -8.85
C GLY A 15 10.88 -4.49 -7.56
N ASP A 16 11.72 -4.01 -6.64
CA ASP A 16 11.29 -3.40 -5.39
C ASP A 16 10.91 -1.94 -5.62
N VAL A 17 9.61 -1.66 -5.54
CA VAL A 17 9.01 -0.38 -5.89
C VAL A 17 8.64 0.38 -4.62
N VAL A 18 9.28 1.53 -4.42
CA VAL A 18 8.94 2.42 -3.31
C VAL A 18 7.70 3.26 -3.65
N TYR A 19 6.70 3.23 -2.78
CA TYR A 19 5.53 4.10 -2.85
C TYR A 19 5.83 5.43 -2.16
N GLN A 20 6.11 6.46 -2.96
CA GLN A 20 6.37 7.85 -2.51
C GLN A 20 5.53 8.84 -3.35
N PRO A 21 4.23 8.98 -3.08
CA PRO A 21 3.29 9.76 -3.90
C PRO A 21 3.43 11.29 -3.75
N GLU A 22 4.27 11.74 -2.82
CA GLU A 22 4.47 13.15 -2.45
C GLU A 22 4.96 14.00 -3.63
N ASN A 23 5.80 13.42 -4.49
CA ASN A 23 6.26 14.06 -5.69
C ASN A 23 5.19 13.96 -6.80
N LYS A 24 4.84 15.09 -7.44
CA LYS A 24 3.91 15.15 -8.59
C LYS A 24 4.26 14.14 -9.68
N THR A 25 5.55 13.91 -9.95
CA THR A 25 6.03 12.94 -10.92
C THR A 25 5.70 11.50 -10.51
N ASN A 26 5.98 11.15 -9.24
CA ASN A 26 5.66 9.83 -8.70
C ASN A 26 4.16 9.59 -8.70
N LYS A 27 3.36 10.60 -8.33
CA LYS A 27 1.90 10.53 -8.36
C LYS A 27 1.37 10.22 -9.76
N ARG A 28 1.94 10.82 -10.80
CA ARG A 28 1.60 10.52 -12.21
C ARG A 28 1.96 9.09 -12.58
N VAL A 29 3.14 8.60 -12.20
CA VAL A 29 3.53 7.19 -12.43
C VAL A 29 2.52 6.27 -11.75
N TRP A 30 2.28 6.44 -10.46
CA TRP A 30 1.33 5.60 -9.72
C TRP A 30 -0.08 5.65 -10.33
N SER A 31 -0.58 6.80 -10.80
CA SER A 31 -1.92 6.88 -11.40
C SER A 31 -2.16 5.99 -12.64
N ARG A 32 -1.10 5.57 -13.34
CA ARG A 32 -1.19 4.72 -14.54
C ARG A 32 -0.73 3.27 -14.32
N VAL A 33 -0.05 2.99 -13.22
CA VAL A 33 0.48 1.65 -12.93
C VAL A 33 -0.68 0.69 -12.69
N LYS A 34 -0.70 -0.39 -13.46
CA LYS A 34 -1.68 -1.48 -13.38
C LYS A 34 -1.07 -2.74 -12.79
N LYS A 35 0.23 -2.95 -12.97
CA LYS A 35 0.93 -4.16 -12.53
C LYS A 35 2.28 -3.85 -11.88
N VAL A 36 2.63 -4.61 -10.85
CA VAL A 36 3.96 -4.64 -10.25
C VAL A 36 4.42 -6.10 -10.19
N HIS A 37 5.58 -6.40 -10.76
CA HIS A 37 6.26 -7.69 -10.58
C HIS A 37 7.41 -7.48 -9.59
N GLY A 38 7.26 -7.97 -8.35
CA GLY A 38 8.19 -7.72 -7.26
C GLY A 38 7.47 -7.25 -6.00
N THR A 39 8.10 -6.33 -5.26
CA THR A 39 7.64 -5.88 -3.94
C THR A 39 7.19 -4.42 -3.98
N ILE A 40 6.15 -4.07 -3.22
CA ILE A 40 5.80 -2.66 -2.94
C ILE A 40 6.26 -2.29 -1.54
N LEU A 41 7.03 -1.22 -1.42
CA LEU A 41 7.53 -0.67 -0.17
C LEU A 41 6.81 0.64 0.16
N ILE A 42 5.93 0.61 1.17
CA ILE A 42 5.24 1.78 1.72
C ILE A 42 5.92 2.11 3.04
N ASN A 43 6.98 2.91 2.97
CA ASN A 43 7.87 3.19 4.10
C ASN A 43 7.99 4.68 4.38
N GLY A 44 7.64 5.10 5.61
CA GLY A 44 7.80 6.48 6.06
C GLY A 44 7.03 7.51 5.23
N VAL A 45 5.84 7.16 4.73
CA VAL A 45 5.04 8.09 3.90
C VAL A 45 4.51 9.25 4.72
N THR A 46 4.47 10.44 4.11
CA THR A 46 3.92 11.66 4.73
C THR A 46 2.47 11.96 4.38
N GLU A 47 1.75 11.00 3.78
CA GLU A 47 0.31 11.11 3.54
C GLU A 47 -0.48 10.33 4.60
N GLU A 48 -1.60 10.89 5.07
CA GLU A 48 -2.51 10.19 5.98
C GLU A 48 -3.30 9.05 5.30
N ARG A 49 -3.41 9.06 3.97
CA ARG A 49 -4.25 8.15 3.20
C ARG A 49 -3.42 7.42 2.16
N LEU A 50 -3.46 6.09 2.18
CA LEU A 50 -2.88 5.27 1.12
C LEU A 50 -3.73 5.39 -0.15
N ARG A 51 -3.10 5.66 -1.29
CA ARG A 51 -3.78 5.91 -2.58
C ARG A 51 -3.23 5.03 -3.69
N LEU A 52 -3.11 3.73 -3.44
CA LEU A 52 -2.78 2.77 -4.49
C LEU A 52 -3.86 2.76 -5.58
N PRO A 53 -3.49 2.55 -6.86
CA PRO A 53 -4.44 2.45 -7.96
C PRO A 53 -5.44 1.31 -7.73
N ARG A 54 -6.71 1.59 -8.04
CA ARG A 54 -7.75 0.56 -8.01
C ARG A 54 -7.45 -0.49 -9.09
N GLY A 55 -7.52 -1.77 -8.72
CA GLY A 55 -7.22 -2.88 -9.63
C GLY A 55 -5.73 -3.06 -9.91
N LEU A 56 -4.84 -2.45 -9.11
CA LEU A 56 -3.42 -2.76 -9.16
C LEU A 56 -3.20 -4.23 -8.83
N VAL A 57 -2.49 -4.94 -9.69
CA VAL A 57 -2.08 -6.34 -9.48
C VAL A 57 -0.60 -6.39 -9.11
N VAL A 58 -0.28 -7.09 -8.02
CA VAL A 58 1.10 -7.26 -7.54
C VAL A 58 1.45 -8.74 -7.57
N HIS A 59 2.44 -9.11 -8.37
CA HIS A 59 2.98 -10.45 -8.45
C HIS A 59 4.33 -10.50 -7.72
N GLY A 60 4.31 -10.98 -6.48
CA GLY A 60 5.50 -11.11 -5.65
C GLY A 60 6.34 -12.33 -6.02
N TRP A 61 7.67 -12.14 -6.02
CA TRP A 61 8.62 -13.24 -6.19
C TRP A 61 9.01 -13.92 -4.88
N ALA A 62 8.74 -13.26 -3.76
CA ALA A 62 9.07 -13.70 -2.41
C ALA A 62 7.95 -13.28 -1.45
N PRO A 63 7.92 -13.84 -0.22
CA PRO A 63 6.99 -13.40 0.81
C PRO A 63 7.12 -11.91 1.13
N ARG A 64 6.06 -11.36 1.72
CA ARG A 64 5.92 -9.96 2.13
C ARG A 64 5.97 -9.02 0.93
N VAL A 65 5.09 -9.31 -0.03
CA VAL A 65 4.92 -8.63 -1.31
C VAL A 65 4.55 -7.15 -1.14
N VAL A 66 3.75 -6.81 -0.14
CA VAL A 66 3.42 -5.43 0.22
C VAL A 66 3.90 -5.16 1.64
N ARG A 67 4.89 -4.28 1.79
CA ARG A 67 5.49 -3.93 3.08
C ARG A 67 5.06 -2.53 3.47
N VAL A 68 4.34 -2.41 4.59
CA VAL A 68 3.88 -1.13 5.14
C VAL A 68 4.62 -0.90 6.45
N THR A 69 5.65 -0.06 6.44
CA THR A 69 6.58 0.08 7.56
C THR A 69 6.85 1.52 7.97
N ASN A 70 7.08 1.75 9.26
CA ASN A 70 7.56 3.04 9.80
C ASN A 70 6.68 4.25 9.43
N ASN A 71 5.37 4.05 9.21
CA ASN A 71 4.48 5.15 8.84
C ASN A 71 3.85 5.77 10.10
N ARG A 72 4.38 6.93 10.50
CA ARG A 72 3.97 7.63 11.74
C ARG A 72 2.68 8.45 11.61
N ILE A 73 2.25 8.74 10.38
CA ILE A 73 1.06 9.56 10.11
C ILE A 73 0.04 8.89 9.19
N LEU A 74 0.39 7.76 8.56
CA LEU A 74 -0.53 7.01 7.73
C LEU A 74 -1.66 6.44 8.59
N LYS A 75 -2.89 6.87 8.28
CA LYS A 75 -4.11 6.51 9.01
C LYS A 75 -4.95 5.52 8.22
N TYR A 76 -5.28 5.89 6.98
CA TYR A 76 -6.29 5.19 6.20
C TYR A 76 -5.65 4.31 5.12
N ILE A 77 -5.57 3.01 5.38
CA ILE A 77 -5.00 2.00 4.48
C ILE A 77 -6.03 1.23 3.63
N GLY A 78 -7.24 1.79 3.46
CA GLY A 78 -8.35 1.10 2.76
C GLY A 78 -8.07 0.77 1.29
N ALA A 79 -7.05 1.39 0.68
CA ALA A 79 -6.60 1.04 -0.66
C ALA A 79 -6.10 -0.40 -0.79
N LEU A 80 -5.66 -1.04 0.30
CA LEU A 80 -5.24 -2.45 0.30
C LEU A 80 -6.38 -3.41 -0.10
N LEU A 81 -7.64 -3.03 0.14
CA LEU A 81 -8.80 -3.81 -0.28
C LEU A 81 -9.02 -3.81 -1.79
N ARG A 82 -8.39 -2.87 -2.51
CA ARG A 82 -8.64 -2.62 -3.94
C ARG A 82 -7.50 -3.12 -4.83
N ILE A 83 -6.51 -3.77 -4.24
CA ILE A 83 -5.39 -4.36 -4.96
C ILE A 83 -5.50 -5.89 -4.92
N ASP A 84 -4.99 -6.49 -5.98
CA ASP A 84 -4.78 -7.93 -6.04
C ASP A 84 -3.32 -8.24 -5.77
N VAL A 85 -3.05 -9.22 -4.89
CA VAL A 85 -1.69 -9.58 -4.48
C VAL A 85 -1.57 -11.08 -4.58
N ASN A 86 -0.58 -11.52 -5.35
CA ASN A 86 -0.30 -12.91 -5.64
C ASN A 86 1.18 -13.20 -5.37
N GLY A 87 1.52 -14.48 -5.20
CA GLY A 87 2.88 -14.96 -4.92
C GLY A 87 2.96 -15.68 -3.57
N PRO A 88 4.18 -15.93 -3.07
CA PRO A 88 4.38 -16.62 -1.81
C PRO A 88 3.79 -15.84 -0.62
N GLU A 89 3.06 -16.53 0.25
CA GLU A 89 2.55 -15.98 1.50
C GLU A 89 3.64 -15.89 2.59
N PRO A 90 3.49 -15.00 3.60
CA PRO A 90 2.42 -14.01 3.75
C PRO A 90 2.56 -12.84 2.76
N TRP A 91 1.47 -12.36 2.20
CA TRP A 91 1.51 -11.28 1.20
C TRP A 91 1.80 -9.90 1.78
N PHE A 92 1.33 -9.64 2.99
CA PHE A 92 1.46 -8.33 3.62
C PHE A 92 2.41 -8.40 4.82
N TRP A 93 3.13 -7.31 5.05
CA TRP A 93 3.97 -7.14 6.23
C TRP A 93 3.81 -5.75 6.81
N PHE A 94 3.55 -5.69 8.10
CA PHE A 94 3.32 -4.45 8.84
C PHE A 94 4.31 -4.35 9.98
N TYR A 95 4.97 -3.20 10.10
CA TYR A 95 5.89 -2.95 11.21
C TYR A 95 5.96 -1.48 11.54
N ASN A 96 5.86 -1.13 12.83
CA ASN A 96 6.05 0.25 13.31
C ASN A 96 5.13 1.28 12.61
N ASN A 97 3.82 1.02 12.59
CA ASN A 97 2.81 1.97 12.11
C ASN A 97 1.91 2.37 13.27
N SER A 98 1.88 3.64 13.65
CA SER A 98 1.32 4.08 14.94
C SER A 98 -0.06 4.72 14.86
N LYS A 99 -0.60 4.95 13.66
CA LYS A 99 -1.80 5.77 13.47
C LYS A 99 -2.90 5.13 12.63
N PHE A 100 -2.84 3.82 12.34
CA PHE A 100 -3.88 3.17 11.55
C PHE A 100 -5.28 3.38 12.16
N CYS A 101 -6.21 3.77 11.30
CA CYS A 101 -7.47 4.36 11.72
C CYS A 101 -8.56 4.08 10.68
N HIS A 102 -9.65 3.43 11.09
CA HIS A 102 -10.80 3.07 10.25
C HIS A 102 -12.03 2.74 11.11
N THR A 103 -13.22 2.68 10.49
CA THR A 103 -14.45 2.18 11.14
C THR A 103 -14.32 0.67 11.45
N ALA A 104 -15.10 0.15 12.39
CA ALA A 104 -15.06 -1.26 12.79
C ALA A 104 -15.25 -2.23 11.60
N ASP A 105 -16.21 -1.95 10.71
CA ASP A 105 -16.45 -2.73 9.49
C ASP A 105 -15.22 -2.75 8.56
N MET A 106 -14.58 -1.59 8.38
CA MET A 106 -13.41 -1.47 7.52
C MET A 106 -12.18 -2.15 8.13
N LYS A 107 -11.99 -2.08 9.45
CA LYS A 107 -10.93 -2.81 10.16
C LYS A 107 -11.04 -4.31 9.89
N LYS A 108 -12.24 -4.88 10.04
CA LYS A 108 -12.53 -6.31 9.79
C LYS A 108 -12.18 -6.71 8.36
N LYS A 109 -12.66 -5.97 7.36
CA LYS A 109 -12.37 -6.23 5.94
C LYS A 109 -10.87 -6.20 5.63
N ILE A 110 -10.13 -5.27 6.23
CA ILE A 110 -8.68 -5.15 6.04
C ILE A 110 -7.97 -6.36 6.65
N GLU A 111 -8.30 -6.73 7.88
CA GLU A 111 -7.72 -7.90 8.56
C GLU A 111 -7.99 -9.21 7.82
N GLU A 112 -9.20 -9.39 7.29
CA GLU A 112 -9.57 -10.51 6.41
C GLU A 112 -8.72 -10.52 5.13
N LYS A 113 -8.59 -9.37 4.45
CA LYS A 113 -7.79 -9.26 3.21
C LYS A 113 -6.31 -9.56 3.42
N ILE A 114 -5.74 -9.14 4.56
CA ILE A 114 -4.31 -9.35 4.84
C ILE A 114 -4.03 -10.69 5.54
N ASN A 115 -5.08 -11.44 5.90
CA ASN A 115 -5.01 -12.65 6.71
C ASN A 115 -4.19 -12.45 8.01
N GLY A 116 -4.54 -11.43 8.80
CA GLY A 116 -3.76 -11.06 9.99
C GLY A 116 -4.39 -9.95 10.83
N LYS A 117 -3.79 -9.68 11.99
CA LYS A 117 -4.21 -8.63 12.92
C LYS A 117 -3.33 -7.39 12.80
N LEU A 118 -3.95 -6.23 12.95
CA LEU A 118 -3.24 -4.94 12.98
C LEU A 118 -3.45 -4.24 14.31
N GLU A 119 -2.45 -3.47 14.71
CA GLU A 119 -2.59 -2.50 15.79
C GLU A 119 -3.33 -1.27 15.25
N TRP A 120 -4.54 -1.06 15.74
CA TRP A 120 -5.37 0.08 15.39
C TRP A 120 -5.29 1.14 16.47
N ASN A 121 -5.26 2.40 16.08
CA ASN A 121 -5.43 3.50 17.01
C ASN A 121 -6.88 3.56 17.50
N GLU A 122 -7.09 3.48 18.81
CA GLU A 122 -8.41 3.48 19.45
C GLU A 122 -9.03 4.88 19.54
N ASP A 123 -8.21 5.94 19.51
CA ASP A 123 -8.70 7.33 19.53
C ASP A 123 -9.46 7.73 18.26
N CYS A 124 -9.47 6.86 17.26
CA CYS A 124 -10.18 7.05 15.99
C CYS A 124 -11.70 7.15 16.11
N CYS A 125 -12.30 6.62 17.18
CA CYS A 125 -13.74 6.55 17.36
C CYS A 125 -14.37 7.80 18.02
N LYS A 126 -13.59 8.87 18.27
CA LYS A 126 -14.09 10.06 19.00
C LYS A 126 -14.88 11.08 18.15
N PHE A 127 -15.05 10.85 16.84
CA PHE A 127 -15.68 11.83 15.93
C PHE A 127 -16.63 11.21 14.89
N ILE A 128 -17.29 10.10 15.21
CA ILE A 128 -18.38 9.56 14.36
C ILE A 128 -19.72 9.92 15.00
#